data_AF-A0A2S9MDP1-F1
#
_entry.id   AF-A0A2S9MDP1-F1
#
_cell.length_a   1.000
_cell.length_b   1.000
_cell.length_c   1.000
_cell.angle_alpha   90.00
_cell.angle_beta   90.00
_cell.angle_gamma   90.00
#
_symmetry.space_group_name_H-M   'P 1'
#
loop_
_entity.id
_entity.type
_entity.pdbx_description
1 polymer ?
#
loop_
_entity_poly.entity_id
_entity_poly.type
_entity_poly.pdbx_seq_one_letter_code
_entity_poly.pdbx_strand_id
1 'polypeptide(L)' 'MDNATILMMRQRNVRCAMARDLMNGKCFAGGDAAHRNEAIKAWESVAKCDRLLK' A
#
# COMPACT_ATOMS: atom_id res chain seq x y z
N MET A 1 16.79 -7.91 -8.64
CA MET A 1 15.92 -6.77 -9.02
C MET A 1 16.73 -5.52 -8.74
N ASP A 2 16.93 -4.64 -9.71
CA ASP A 2 17.71 -3.42 -9.48
C ASP A 2 16.93 -2.38 -8.65
N ASN A 3 17.65 -1.38 -8.13
CA ASN A 3 17.08 -0.34 -7.28
C ASN A 3 16.00 0.49 -7.99
N ALA A 4 16.12 0.73 -9.29
CA ALA A 4 15.14 1.51 -10.05
C ALA A 4 13.79 0.76 -10.12
N THR A 5 13.84 -0.54 -10.36
CA THR A 5 12.66 -1.41 -10.35
C THR A 5 12.01 -1.44 -8.96
N ILE A 6 12.80 -1.55 -7.88
CA ILE A 6 12.26 -1.54 -6.51
C ILE A 6 11.59 -0.21 -6.17
N LEU A 7 12.18 0.93 -6.58
CA LEU A 7 11.59 2.26 -6.41
C LEU A 7 10.26 2.42 -7.16
N MET A 8 10.18 1.94 -8.41
CA MET A 8 8.94 1.93 -9.17
C MET A 8 7.84 1.11 -8.48
N MET A 9 8.19 -0.09 -8.01
CA MET A 9 7.25 -0.95 -7.27
C MET A 9 6.78 -0.30 -5.97
N ARG A 10 7.70 0.35 -5.24
CA ARG A 10 7.38 1.11 -4.03
C ARG A 10 6.34 2.20 -4.33
N GLN A 11 6.57 3.02 -5.36
CA GLN A 11 5.65 4.10 -5.73
C GLN A 11 4.27 3.57 -6.11
N ARG A 12 4.20 2.46 -6.84
CA ARG A 12 2.93 1.78 -7.17
C ARG A 12 2.21 1.29 -5.91
N ASN A 13 2.93 0.68 -4.97
CA ASN A 13 2.36 0.17 -3.73
C ASN A 13 1.81 1.31 -2.85
N VAL A 14 2.49 2.47 -2.80
CA VAL A 14 1.98 3.68 -2.12
C VAL A 14 0.65 4.14 -2.71
N ARG A 15 0.57 4.27 -4.05
CA ARG A 15 -0.68 4.66 -4.71
C ARG A 15 -1.83 3.68 -4.43
N CYS A 16 -1.53 2.39 -4.41
CA CYS A 16 -2.50 1.35 -4.07
C CYS A 16 -3.00 1.48 -2.62
N ALA A 17 -2.08 1.66 -1.67
CA ALA A 17 -2.43 1.78 -0.27
C ALA A 17 -3.30 3.02 0.00
N MET A 18 -2.91 4.18 -0.56
CA MET A 18 -3.71 5.42 -0.47
C MET A 18 -5.10 5.27 -1.08
N ALA A 19 -5.23 4.59 -2.22
CA ALA A 19 -6.53 4.35 -2.84
C ALA A 19 -7.43 3.48 -1.95
N ARG A 20 -6.87 2.44 -1.31
CA ARG A 20 -7.60 1.58 -0.38
C ARG A 20 -8.02 2.32 0.89
N ASP A 21 -7.15 3.16 1.45
CA ASP A 21 -7.50 4.03 2.58
C ASP A 21 -8.63 5.00 2.21
N LEU A 22 -8.56 5.61 1.02
CA LEU A 22 -9.61 6.50 0.52
C LEU A 22 -10.94 5.76 0.37
N MET A 23 -10.95 4.56 -0.24
CA MET A 23 -12.17 3.76 -0.37
C MET A 23 -12.74 3.37 1.00
N ASN A 24 -11.89 2.89 1.90
CA ASN A 24 -12.31 2.49 3.24
C ASN A 24 -12.92 3.68 4.00
N GLY A 25 -12.25 4.84 3.97
CA GLY A 25 -12.73 6.05 4.64
C GLY A 25 -14.00 6.62 4.02
N LYS A 26 -14.07 6.72 2.69
CA LYS A 26 -15.13 7.44 1.99
C LYS A 26 -16.40 6.59 1.78
N CYS A 27 -16.25 5.31 1.48
CA CYS A 27 -17.37 4.42 1.19
C CYS A 27 -17.87 3.66 2.42
N PHE A 28 -16.99 3.42 3.40
CA PHE A 28 -17.29 2.57 4.56
C PHE A 28 -17.12 3.29 5.90
N ALA A 29 -16.90 4.61 5.90
CA ALA A 29 -16.62 5.40 7.11
C ALA A 29 -15.45 4.81 7.95
N GLY A 30 -14.53 4.10 7.30
CA GLY A 30 -13.42 3.38 7.93
C GLY A 30 -13.80 2.08 8.64
N GLY A 31 -15.09 1.72 8.68
CA GLY A 31 -15.63 0.59 9.45
C GLY A 31 -15.54 -0.78 8.77
N ASP A 32 -15.21 -0.84 7.48
CA ASP A 32 -15.10 -2.12 6.79
C ASP A 32 -13.74 -2.78 7.04
N ALA A 33 -13.77 -3.89 7.77
CA ALA A 33 -12.57 -4.63 8.14
C ALA A 33 -11.83 -5.21 6.94
N ALA A 34 -12.54 -5.62 5.88
CA ALA A 34 -11.92 -6.18 4.69
C ALA A 34 -11.11 -5.11 3.94
N HIS A 35 -11.69 -3.93 3.70
CA HIS A 35 -11.01 -2.81 3.05
C HIS A 35 -9.84 -2.30 3.88
N ARG A 36 -10.00 -2.23 5.21
CA ARG A 36 -8.91 -1.88 6.13
C ARG A 36 -7.75 -2.87 6.05
N ASN A 37 -8.03 -4.18 6.09
CA ASN A 37 -6.99 -5.22 6.01
C ASN A 37 -6.27 -5.19 4.66
N GLU A 38 -6.98 -4.93 3.58
CA GLU A 38 -6.36 -4.80 2.27
C GLU A 38 -5.50 -3.55 2.14
N ALA A 39 -5.86 -2.43 2.78
CA ALA A 39 -5.01 -1.25 2.86
C ALA A 39 -3.70 -1.55 3.62
N ILE A 40 -3.81 -2.27 4.74
CA ILE A 40 -2.65 -2.72 5.54
C ILE A 40 -1.70 -3.58 4.68
N LYS A 41 -2.21 -4.60 3.96
CA LYS A 41 -1.38 -5.45 3.07
C LYS A 41 -0.66 -4.64 1.98
N ALA A 42 -1.30 -3.59 1.46
CA ALA A 42 -0.67 -2.70 0.49
C ALA A 42 0.48 -1.90 1.13
N TRP A 43 0.30 -1.40 2.36
CA TRP A 43 1.36 -0.75 3.13
C TRP A 43 2.51 -1.70 3.50
N GLU A 44 2.22 -2.96 3.85
CA GLU A 44 3.25 -3.99 4.07
C GLU A 44 4.10 -4.22 2.82
N SER A 45 3.49 -4.11 1.64
CA SER A 45 4.21 -4.21 0.36
C SER A 45 5.12 -2.99 0.11
N VAL A 46 4.74 -1.79 0.57
CA VAL A 46 5.64 -0.61 0.57
C VAL A 46 6.83 -0.87 1.50
N ALA A 47 6.57 -1.32 2.73
CA ALA A 47 7.61 -1.62 3.72
C ALA A 47 8.56 -2.72 3.23
N LYS A 48 8.07 -3.70 2.47
CA LYS A 48 8.91 -4.71 1.82
C LYS A 48 9.87 -4.08 0.80
N CYS A 49 9.41 -3.16 -0.04
CA CYS A 49 10.30 -2.44 -0.95
C CYS A 49 11.35 -1.63 -0.18
N ASP A 50 10.96 -0.97 0.91
CA ASP A 50 11.89 -0.21 1.76
C ASP A 50 12.97 -1.10 2.38
N ARG A 51 12.64 -2.33 2.77
CA ARG A 51 13.63 -3.30 3.26
C ARG A 51 14.59 -3.80 2.19
N LEU A 52 14.16 -3.85 0.93
CA LEU A 52 14.99 -4.31 -0.20
C LEU A 52 15.92 -3.23 -0.75
N LEU A 53 15.67 -1.96 -0.44
CA LEU A 53 16.52 -0.82 -0.79
C LEU A 53 17.64 -0.54 0.23
N LYS A 54 17.66 -1.29 1.35
CA LYS A 54 18.67 -1.16 2.40
C LYS A 54 19.95 -1.94 2.09
#